data_AF-A0A844IKC2-F1
#
_entry.id   AF-A0A844IKC2-F1
#
_cell.length_a   1.000
_cell.length_b   1.000
_cell.length_c   1.000
_cell.angle_alpha   90.00
_cell.angle_beta   90.00
_cell.angle_gamma   90.00
#
_symmetry.space_group_name_H-M   'P 1'
#
loop_
_entity.id
_entity.type
_entity.pdbx_description
1 polymer ?
#
loop_
_entity_poly.entity_id
_entity_poly.type
_entity_poly.pdbx_seq_one_letter_code
_entity_poly.pdbx_strand_id
1 'polypeptide(L)' 'MSSEFPIGSKVRVVSLPPYLKTAEPMPMLRPPEVIHIGEEGIVLDHRPGGYWGVRFTRGAFLIDSQHIESIENLSEPQSD' A
#
# COMPACT_ATOMS: atom_id res chain seq x y z
N MET A 1 -7.82 7.34 12.39
CA MET A 1 -7.23 6.06 12.82
C MET A 1 -6.08 5.77 11.86
N SER A 2 -4.86 5.73 12.38
CA SER A 2 -3.68 5.40 11.57
C SER A 2 -3.71 3.88 11.34
N SER A 3 -4.00 3.43 10.11
CA SER A 3 -3.86 2.00 9.79
C SER A 3 -2.36 1.69 9.78
N GLU A 4 -1.91 0.82 10.69
CA GLU A 4 -0.54 0.32 10.72
C GLU A 4 -0.46 -0.99 9.96
N PHE A 5 0.41 -1.05 8.96
CA PHE A 5 0.68 -2.27 8.21
C PHE A 5 2.07 -2.79 8.59
N PRO A 6 2.20 -4.00 9.17
CA PRO A 6 3.50 -4.57 9.46
C PRO A 6 4.37 -4.66 8.21
N ILE A 7 5.67 -4.39 8.32
CA ILE A 7 6.61 -4.60 7.21
C ILE A 7 6.64 -6.09 6.87
N GLY A 8 6.53 -6.40 5.58
CA GLY A 8 6.40 -7.78 5.07
C GLY A 8 4.96 -8.28 4.98
N SER A 9 3.98 -7.58 5.56
CA SER A 9 2.57 -7.95 5.42
C SER A 9 2.05 -7.71 4.01
N LYS A 10 1.05 -8.49 3.63
CA LYS A 10 0.31 -8.26 2.39
C LYS A 10 -0.80 -7.23 2.58
N VAL A 11 -0.91 -6.34 1.60
CA VAL A 11 -1.97 -5.35 1.48
C VAL A 11 -2.62 -5.43 0.11
N ARG A 12 -3.85 -4.95 0.00
CA ARG A 12 -4.62 -4.88 -1.24
C ARG A 12 -5.03 -3.45 -1.55
N VAL A 13 -4.95 -3.06 -2.81
CA VAL A 13 -5.43 -1.75 -3.27
C VAL A 13 -6.96 -1.70 -3.24
N VAL A 14 -7.53 -0.76 -2.50
CA VAL A 14 -8.99 -0.54 -2.41
C VAL A 14 -9.46 0.68 -3.21
N SER A 15 -8.56 1.61 -3.48
CA SER A 15 -8.84 2.80 -4.30
C SER A 15 -7.56 3.26 -5.00
N LEU A 16 -7.71 3.92 -6.15
CA LEU A 16 -6.57 4.41 -6.93
C LEU A 16 -6.30 5.89 -6.59
N PRO A 17 -5.11 6.25 -6.07
CA PRO A 17 -4.74 7.64 -5.93
C PRO A 17 -4.55 8.29 -7.29
N PRO A 18 -4.70 9.63 -7.44
CA PRO A 18 -4.58 10.30 -8.73
C PRO A 18 -3.18 10.17 -9.36
N TYR A 19 -2.14 10.04 -8.53
CA TYR A 19 -0.77 9.78 -8.95
C TYR A 19 -0.05 8.96 -7.88
N LEU A 20 0.89 8.11 -8.29
CA LEU A 20 1.78 7.40 -7.38
C LEU A 20 3.22 7.91 -7.52
N LYS A 21 3.96 7.90 -6.42
CA LYS A 21 5.41 8.10 -6.44
C LYS A 21 6.11 6.75 -6.40
N THR A 22 7.20 6.57 -7.13
CA THR A 22 8.05 5.38 -6.94
C THR A 22 8.72 5.42 -5.57
N ALA A 23 8.93 4.25 -4.96
CA ALA A 23 9.61 4.11 -3.67
C ALA A 23 11.15 4.07 -3.80
N GLU A 24 11.70 4.49 -4.94
CA GLU A 24 13.13 4.52 -5.22
C GLU A 24 13.81 5.75 -4.58
N PRO A 25 15.15 5.76 -4.45
CA PRO A 25 15.90 6.91 -3.91
C PRO A 25 15.62 8.23 -4.65
N MET A 26 15.27 8.16 -5.94
CA MET A 26 14.78 9.29 -6.74
C MET A 26 13.31 9.03 -7.11
N PRO A 27 12.35 9.51 -6.29
CA PRO A 27 10.92 9.27 -6.54
C PRO A 27 10.45 9.94 -7.83
N MET A 28 9.78 9.15 -8.68
CA MET A 28 9.15 9.64 -9.90
C MET A 28 7.63 9.54 -9.79
N LEU A 29 6.91 10.54 -10.32
CA LEU A 29 5.46 10.48 -10.45
C LEU A 29 5.07 9.53 -11.58
N ARG A 30 4.10 8.68 -11.32
CA ARG A 30 3.53 7.71 -12.25
C ARG A 30 2.01 7.84 -12.28
N PRO A 31 1.38 7.55 -13.44
CA PRO A 31 -0.08 7.51 -13.53
C PRO A 31 -0.65 6.36 -12.68
N PRO A 32 -1.94 6.44 -12.29
CA PRO A 32 -2.58 5.42 -11.45
C PRO A 32 -2.62 4.04 -12.11
N GLU A 33 -2.59 4.00 -13.44
CA GLU A 33 -2.65 2.80 -14.28
C GLU A 33 -1.50 1.81 -14.03
N VAL A 34 -0.48 2.17 -13.24
CA VAL A 34 0.61 1.28 -12.82
C VAL A 34 0.22 0.29 -11.72
N ILE A 35 -0.92 0.48 -11.08
CA ILE A 35 -1.56 -0.48 -10.17
C ILE A 35 -3.04 -0.60 -10.50
N HIS A 36 -3.70 -1.64 -10.01
CA HIS A 36 -5.14 -1.83 -10.17
C HIS A 36 -5.85 -2.05 -8.83
N ILE A 37 -7.15 -1.75 -8.78
CA ILE A 37 -7.98 -2.09 -7.62
C ILE A 37 -7.99 -3.62 -7.47
N GLY A 38 -7.82 -4.09 -6.25
CA GLY A 38 -7.67 -5.50 -5.92
C GLY A 38 -6.26 -6.05 -6.09
N GLU A 39 -5.31 -5.26 -6.60
CA GLU A 39 -3.91 -5.69 -6.71
C GLU A 39 -3.31 -5.85 -5.31
N GLU A 40 -2.68 -7.00 -5.08
CA GLU A 40 -1.97 -7.30 -3.84
C GLU A 40 -0.52 -6.82 -3.94
N GLY A 41 -0.02 -6.27 -2.84
CA GLY A 41 1.36 -5.84 -2.69
C GLY A 41 1.91 -6.20 -1.32
N ILE A 42 3.24 -6.11 -1.19
CA ILE A 42 3.96 -6.37 0.06
C ILE A 42 4.49 -5.05 0.62
N VAL A 43 4.22 -4.78 1.89
CA VAL A 43 4.75 -3.60 2.59
C VAL A 43 6.26 -3.74 2.77
N LEU A 44 7.01 -2.76 2.29
CA LEU A 44 8.47 -2.68 2.38
C LEU A 44 8.92 -1.75 3.50
N ASP A 45 8.31 -0.57 3.59
CA ASP A 45 8.69 0.45 4.57
C ASP A 45 7.50 1.35 4.94
N HIS A 46 7.62 2.04 6.07
CA HIS A 46 6.74 3.14 6.45
C HIS A 46 7.57 4.42 6.46
N ARG A 47 7.17 5.42 5.68
CA ARG A 47 7.88 6.68 5.54
C ARG A 47 7.27 7.78 6.41
N PRO A 48 8.10 8.71 6.91
CA PRO A 48 7.60 9.92 7.56
C PRO A 48 6.59 10.63 6.64
N GLY A 49 5.40 10.94 7.17
CA GLY A 49 4.30 11.53 6.41
C GLY A 49 3.15 10.57 6.07
N GLY A 50 3.15 9.34 6.59
CA GLY A 50 2.01 8.41 6.47
C GLY A 50 1.97 7.61 5.18
N TYR A 51 3.05 7.63 4.41
CA TYR A 51 3.17 6.85 3.18
C TYR A 51 3.79 5.48 3.46
N TRP A 52 3.23 4.47 2.82
CA TRP A 52 3.71 3.10 2.83
C TRP A 52 4.42 2.81 1.52
N GLY A 53 5.66 2.36 1.59
CA GLY A 53 6.34 1.77 0.44
C GLY A 53 5.80 0.37 0.23
N VAL A 54 5.06 0.15 -0.85
CA VAL A 54 4.46 -1.16 -1.18
C VAL A 54 5.00 -1.65 -2.51
N ARG A 55 5.46 -2.90 -2.54
CA ARG A 55 5.90 -3.57 -3.77
C ARG A 55 4.74 -4.32 -4.40
N PHE A 56 4.37 -3.87 -5.58
CA PHE A 56 3.41 -4.47 -6.49
C PHE A 56 4.13 -5.17 -7.65
N THR A 57 3.38 -5.80 -8.55
CA THR A 57 3.95 -6.53 -9.70
C THR A 57 4.78 -5.61 -10.61
N ARG A 58 4.34 -4.35 -10.80
CA ARG A 58 4.99 -3.38 -11.70
C ARG A 58 6.06 -2.50 -11.05
N GLY A 59 6.30 -2.65 -9.74
CA GLY A 59 7.31 -1.85 -9.04
C GLY A 59 6.95 -1.58 -7.59
N ALA A 60 7.79 -0.79 -6.93
CA ALA A 60 7.52 -0.31 -5.57
C ALA A 60 7.05 1.15 -5.62
N PHE A 61 5.94 1.43 -4.95
CA PHE A 61 5.31 2.74 -4.95
C PHE A 61 4.97 3.19 -3.53
N LEU A 62 4.91 4.50 -3.34
CA LEU A 62 4.44 5.13 -2.13
C LEU A 62 2.93 5.30 -2.22
N ILE A 63 2.22 4.75 -1.23
CA ILE A 63 0.77 4.76 -1.16
C ILE A 63 0.31 5.11 0.26
N ASP A 64 -0.78 5.87 0.36
CA ASP A 64 -1.37 6.25 1.64
C ASP A 64 -2.32 5.14 2.14
N SER A 65 -2.47 5.01 3.46
CA SER A 65 -3.31 3.99 4.07
C SER A 65 -4.79 4.04 3.68
N GLN A 66 -5.29 5.16 3.17
CA GLN A 66 -6.67 5.25 2.64
C GLN A 66 -6.87 4.49 1.31
N HIS A 67 -5.80 4.14 0.61
CA HIS A 67 -5.83 3.47 -0.70
C HIS A 67 -5.53 1.98 -0.62
N ILE A 68 -5.12 1.48 0.55
CA ILE A 68 -4.76 0.09 0.77
C ILE A 68 -5.40 -0.46 2.04
N GLU A 69 -5.63 -1.76 2.08
CA GLU A 69 -6.09 -2.47 3.27
C GLU A 69 -5.24 -3.72 3.53
N SER A 70 -5.16 -4.17 4.77
CA SER A 70 -4.47 -5.42 5.11
C SER A 70 -5.32 -6.61 4.68
N ILE A 71 -4.72 -7.58 3.99
CA ILE A 71 -5.41 -8.85 3.66
C ILE A 71 -5.20 -9.93 4.72
N GLU A 72 -4.25 -9.72 5.65
CA GLU A 72 -3.97 -10.65 6.74
C GLU A 72 -5.00 -10.52 7.88
N ASN A 73 -5.78 -9.44 7.90
CA ASN A 73 -6.88 -9.21 8.86
C ASN A 73 -8.22 -9.86 8.47
N LEU A 74 -8.21 -10.96 7.71
CA LEU A 74 -9.39 -11.80 7.48
C LEU A 74 -9.55 -12.92 8.54
N SER A 75 -8.85 -12.83 9.67
CA SER A 75 -9.03 -13.71 10.82
C SER A 75 -9.89 -13.03 11.90
N GLU A 76 -11.20 -13.23 11.77
CA GLU A 76 -12.26 -13.19 12.81
C GLU A 76 -12.52 -11.87 13.59
N PRO A 77 -13.76 -11.33 13.60
CA PRO A 77 -14.24 -10.58 14.75
C PRO A 77 -14.34 -11.56 15.92
N GLN A 78 -13.31 -11.61 16.75
CA GLN A 78 -13.36 -12.28 18.04
C GLN A 78 -14.43 -11.56 18.86
N SER A 79 -15.57 -12.22 18.98
CA SER A 79 -16.67 -11.84 19.86
C SER A 79 -16.24 -12.20 21.27
N ASP A 80 -16.27 -11.24 22.19
CA ASP A 80 -16.41 -11.48 23.63
C ASP A 80 -17.50 -10.53 24.15
#